data_AF-D4NTK3-F1
#
_entry.id   AF-D4NTK3-F1
#
_cell.length_a   1.000
_cell.length_b   1.000
_cell.length_c   1.000
_cell.angle_alpha   90.00
_cell.angle_beta   90.00
_cell.angle_gamma   90.00
#
_symmetry.space_group_name_H-M   'P 1'
#
loop_
_entity.id
_entity.type
_entity.pdbx_description
1 polymer ?
#
loop_
_entity_poly.entity_id
_entity_poly.type
_entity_poly.pdbx_seq_one_letter_code
_entity_poly.pdbx_strand_id
1 'polypeptide(L)'
;DTLDNTVFIKLYQDLRKLNVFQTLDAYWKKHDVYVPYYIDRFEYLTYHLNTNVSEVGELEIKQSAGQDITPSGTTMADFFADVVKILPKSELAALYEKKMSDNTVFSTAVNSLKSEEGKKLYNDLWENRTFQAVANAYANNDFNFRYIFETFVP
;
A
#
# COMPACT_ATOMS: atom_id res chain seq x y z
N ASP A 1 -9.55 -20.09 -2.09
CA ASP A 1 -10.14 -18.89 -1.47
C ASP A 1 -10.23 -17.78 -2.49
N THR A 2 -11.37 -17.10 -2.54
CA THR A 2 -11.58 -15.93 -3.41
C THR A 2 -10.84 -14.74 -2.79
N LEU A 3 -10.06 -14.01 -3.57
CA LEU A 3 -9.45 -12.76 -3.10
C LEU A 3 -10.56 -11.70 -2.98
N ASP A 4 -10.79 -11.15 -1.79
CA ASP A 4 -11.79 -10.08 -1.58
C ASP A 4 -11.21 -8.91 -0.77
N ASN A 5 -11.81 -7.72 -0.94
CA ASN A 5 -11.34 -6.48 -0.32
C ASN A 5 -12.16 -6.07 0.93
N THR A 6 -13.11 -6.90 1.38
CA THR A 6 -14.05 -6.55 2.45
C THR A 6 -13.32 -6.16 3.74
N VAL A 7 -12.22 -6.85 4.03
CA VAL A 7 -11.39 -6.56 5.21
C VAL A 7 -10.75 -5.17 5.13
N PHE A 8 -10.37 -4.71 3.95
CA PHE A 8 -9.79 -3.38 3.73
C PHE A 8 -10.85 -2.28 3.79
N ILE A 9 -12.06 -2.54 3.26
CA ILE A 9 -13.21 -1.64 3.42
C ILE A 9 -13.52 -1.44 4.91
N LYS A 10 -13.59 -2.55 5.67
CA LYS A 10 -13.84 -2.50 7.11
C LYS A 10 -12.73 -1.77 7.86
N LEU A 11 -11.46 -2.05 7.54
CA LEU A 11 -10.32 -1.36 8.13
C LEU A 11 -10.42 0.15 7.90
N TYR A 12 -10.70 0.58 6.66
CA TYR A 12 -10.88 2.00 6.35
C TYR A 12 -12.04 2.64 7.11
N GLN A 13 -13.17 1.94 7.27
CA GLN A 13 -14.29 2.41 8.09
C GLN A 13 -13.93 2.56 9.57
N ASP A 14 -13.10 1.66 10.12
CA ASP A 14 -12.62 1.77 11.49
C ASP A 14 -11.66 2.94 11.66
N LEU A 15 -10.71 3.12 10.74
CA LEU A 15 -9.73 4.22 10.79
C LEU A 15 -10.41 5.58 10.66
N ARG A 16 -11.47 5.70 9.85
CA ARG A 16 -12.27 6.93 9.73
C ARG A 16 -12.89 7.41 11.04
N LYS A 17 -12.99 6.58 12.07
CA LYS A 17 -13.50 6.97 13.40
C LYS A 17 -12.42 7.67 14.24
N LEU A 18 -11.15 7.62 13.83
CA LEU A 18 -10.02 8.20 14.52
C LEU A 18 -9.79 9.63 14.03
N ASN A 19 -9.77 10.60 14.95
CA ASN A 19 -9.49 12.01 14.61
C ASN A 19 -8.14 12.17 13.91
N VAL A 20 -7.13 11.41 14.33
CA VAL A 20 -5.79 11.46 13.71
C VAL A 20 -5.81 11.04 12.25
N PHE A 21 -6.58 9.99 11.93
CA PHE A 21 -6.72 9.54 10.55
C PHE A 21 -7.52 10.54 9.72
N GLN A 22 -8.59 11.13 10.26
CA GLN A 22 -9.36 12.15 9.55
C GLN A 22 -8.49 13.36 9.15
N THR A 23 -7.59 13.79 10.03
CA THR A 23 -6.64 14.88 9.75
C THR A 23 -5.69 14.52 8.61
N LEU A 24 -5.07 13.32 8.67
CA LEU A 24 -4.12 12.86 7.66
C LEU A 24 -4.81 12.58 6.31
N ASP A 25 -5.98 11.96 6.33
CA ASP A 25 -6.80 11.68 5.14
C ASP A 25 -7.27 12.98 4.47
N ALA A 26 -7.66 14.00 5.23
CA ALA A 26 -7.99 15.31 4.67
C ALA A 26 -6.77 15.97 4.00
N TYR A 27 -5.59 15.87 4.61
CA TYR A 27 -4.34 16.35 4.02
C TYR A 27 -4.01 15.62 2.71
N TRP A 28 -4.04 14.29 2.70
CA TRP A 28 -3.78 13.48 1.50
C TRP A 28 -4.76 13.75 0.37
N LYS A 29 -6.06 13.87 0.68
CA LYS A 29 -7.10 14.21 -0.32
C LYS A 29 -6.90 15.58 -0.95
N LYS A 30 -6.41 16.56 -0.19
CA LYS A 30 -6.05 17.89 -0.71
C LYS A 30 -4.87 17.82 -1.70
N HIS A 31 -4.07 16.76 -1.62
CA HIS A 31 -2.89 16.52 -2.44
C HIS A 31 -3.07 15.32 -3.39
N ASP A 32 -4.31 15.08 -3.82
CA ASP A 32 -4.69 14.07 -4.83
C ASP A 32 -4.39 12.60 -4.45
N VAL A 33 -4.22 12.33 -3.16
CA VAL A 33 -4.07 10.96 -2.62
C VAL A 33 -5.37 10.53 -1.94
N TYR A 34 -6.11 9.64 -2.60
CA TYR A 34 -7.43 9.20 -2.15
C TYR A 34 -7.40 7.73 -1.71
N VAL A 35 -7.38 7.46 -0.40
CA VAL A 35 -7.37 6.09 0.13
C VAL A 35 -8.50 5.21 -0.43
N PRO A 36 -9.77 5.67 -0.55
CA PRO A 36 -10.85 4.87 -1.15
C PRO A 36 -10.56 4.42 -2.58
N TYR A 37 -9.97 5.29 -3.40
CA TYR A 37 -9.63 4.96 -4.79
C TYR A 37 -8.71 3.74 -4.88
N TYR A 38 -7.74 3.62 -3.97
CA TYR A 38 -6.83 2.47 -3.94
C TYR A 38 -7.49 1.20 -3.43
N ILE A 39 -8.49 1.29 -2.54
CA ILE A 39 -9.30 0.14 -2.09
C ILE A 39 -10.16 -0.37 -3.24
N ASP A 40 -10.80 0.52 -3.99
CA ASP A 40 -11.62 0.18 -5.16
C ASP A 40 -10.74 -0.40 -6.28
N ARG A 41 -9.54 0.16 -6.49
CA ARG A 41 -8.58 -0.38 -7.47
C ARG A 41 -8.07 -1.77 -7.08
N PHE A 42 -7.96 -2.06 -5.79
CA PHE A 42 -7.64 -3.41 -5.32
C PHE A 42 -8.81 -4.38 -5.58
N GLU A 43 -10.06 -3.96 -5.35
CA GLU A 43 -11.25 -4.76 -5.71
C GLU A 43 -11.28 -5.13 -7.19
N TYR A 44 -10.97 -4.15 -8.03
CA TYR A 44 -10.86 -4.34 -9.46
C TYR A 44 -9.81 -5.43 -9.79
N LEU A 45 -8.64 -5.38 -9.15
CA LEU A 45 -7.57 -6.36 -9.36
C LEU A 45 -7.99 -7.75 -8.85
N THR A 46 -8.59 -7.84 -7.66
CA THR A 46 -9.03 -9.14 -7.13
C THR A 46 -10.12 -9.75 -8.00
N TYR A 47 -11.08 -8.96 -8.49
CA TYR A 47 -12.09 -9.42 -9.43
C TYR A 47 -11.45 -9.96 -10.72
N HIS A 48 -10.49 -9.24 -11.31
CA HIS A 48 -9.73 -9.73 -12.47
C HIS A 48 -9.08 -11.09 -12.19
N LEU A 49 -8.34 -11.21 -11.08
CA LEU A 49 -7.63 -12.44 -10.72
C LEU A 49 -8.58 -13.61 -10.41
N ASN A 50 -9.77 -13.34 -9.86
CA ASN A 50 -10.75 -14.37 -9.55
C ASN A 50 -11.56 -14.84 -10.78
N THR A 51 -11.72 -13.98 -11.80
CA THR A 51 -12.66 -14.21 -12.92
C THR A 51 -11.99 -14.28 -14.30
N ASN A 52 -10.71 -13.91 -14.40
CA ASN A 52 -9.96 -13.71 -15.64
C ASN A 52 -10.57 -12.66 -16.60
N VAL A 53 -11.41 -11.74 -16.10
CA VAL A 53 -11.99 -10.65 -16.91
C VAL A 53 -11.09 -9.44 -16.88
N SER A 54 -10.57 -9.00 -18.04
CA SER A 54 -9.61 -7.89 -18.18
C SER A 54 -10.18 -6.47 -18.04
N GLU A 55 -11.51 -6.37 -17.94
CA GLU A 55 -12.27 -5.12 -17.85
C GLU A 55 -13.30 -5.22 -16.71
N VAL A 56 -13.32 -4.23 -15.82
CA VAL A 56 -14.34 -4.09 -14.76
C VAL A 56 -14.76 -2.62 -14.68
N GLY A 57 -15.95 -2.30 -15.21
CA GLY A 57 -16.38 -0.92 -15.40
C GLY A 57 -15.57 -0.21 -16.50
N GLU A 58 -15.13 1.02 -16.24
CA GLU A 58 -14.31 1.83 -17.17
C GLU A 58 -12.80 1.56 -17.07
N LEU A 59 -12.40 0.67 -16.17
CA LEU A 59 -11.02 0.34 -15.91
C LEU A 59 -10.62 -0.87 -16.76
N GLU A 60 -9.50 -0.76 -17.48
CA GLU A 60 -8.92 -1.84 -18.31
C GLU A 60 -7.51 -2.16 -17.78
N ILE A 61 -7.15 -3.45 -17.63
CA ILE A 61 -5.74 -3.83 -17.44
C ILE A 61 -5.12 -4.02 -18.81
N LYS A 62 -4.35 -3.02 -19.26
CA LYS A 62 -3.49 -3.18 -20.44
C LYS A 62 -2.29 -4.04 -20.04
N GLN A 63 -2.30 -5.30 -20.43
CA GLN A 63 -1.10 -6.13 -20.35
C GLN A 63 -0.04 -5.50 -21.25
N SER A 64 1.03 -4.97 -20.65
CA SER A 64 2.19 -4.55 -21.41
C SER A 64 2.91 -5.78 -21.94
N ALA A 65 3.06 -5.89 -23.25
CA ALA A 65 3.96 -6.84 -23.89
C ALA A 65 5.41 -6.46 -23.51
N GLY A 66 5.93 -7.00 -22.42
CA GLY A 66 7.26 -6.62 -21.96
C GLY A 66 7.68 -7.31 -20.68
N GLN A 67 8.62 -8.25 -20.84
CA GLN A 67 9.30 -9.09 -19.86
C GLN A 67 8.57 -10.39 -19.47
N ASP A 68 9.16 -11.51 -19.93
CA ASP A 68 9.00 -12.81 -19.31
C ASP A 68 9.58 -12.75 -17.90
N ILE A 69 8.73 -12.42 -16.93
CA ILE A 69 9.04 -12.57 -15.52
C ILE A 69 8.65 -13.99 -15.13
N THR A 70 9.63 -14.90 -15.14
CA THR A 70 9.44 -16.22 -14.54
C THR A 70 9.62 -16.08 -13.04
N PRO A 71 8.59 -16.40 -12.21
CA PRO A 71 8.74 -16.39 -10.76
C PRO A 71 9.92 -17.28 -10.33
N SER A 72 10.79 -16.77 -9.48
CA SER A 72 11.93 -17.50 -8.94
C SER A 72 11.53 -18.54 -7.89
N GLY A 73 10.31 -18.47 -7.38
CA GLY A 73 9.73 -19.42 -6.46
C GLY A 73 8.23 -19.25 -6.30
N THR A 74 7.67 -19.86 -5.26
CA THR A 74 6.21 -19.95 -5.02
C THR A 74 5.77 -19.23 -3.75
N THR A 75 6.69 -18.63 -3.01
CA THR A 75 6.38 -17.89 -1.78
C THR A 75 6.15 -16.41 -2.07
N MET A 76 5.51 -15.72 -1.13
CA MET A 76 5.38 -14.25 -1.17
C MET A 76 6.76 -13.57 -1.09
N ALA A 77 7.70 -14.16 -0.35
CA ALA A 77 9.08 -13.67 -0.28
C ALA A 77 9.79 -13.73 -1.65
N ASP A 78 9.61 -14.83 -2.39
CA ASP A 78 10.15 -14.96 -3.76
C ASP A 78 9.54 -13.91 -4.69
N PHE A 79 8.22 -13.71 -4.61
CA PHE A 79 7.52 -12.67 -5.36
C PHE A 79 8.09 -11.28 -5.09
N PHE A 80 8.24 -10.89 -3.81
CA PHE A 80 8.83 -9.59 -3.46
C PHE A 80 10.30 -9.48 -3.90
N ALA A 81 11.08 -10.56 -3.79
CA ALA A 81 12.46 -10.57 -4.27
C ALA A 81 12.53 -10.33 -5.78
N ASP A 82 11.62 -10.93 -6.55
CA ASP A 82 11.56 -10.73 -8.00
C ASP A 82 11.06 -9.33 -8.39
N VAL A 83 10.06 -8.80 -7.68
CA VAL A 83 9.64 -7.40 -7.84
C VAL A 83 10.80 -6.45 -7.54
N VAL A 84 11.55 -6.67 -6.45
CA VAL A 84 12.69 -5.80 -6.09
C VAL A 84 13.83 -5.88 -7.12
N LYS A 85 14.00 -7.01 -7.83
CA LYS A 85 15.01 -7.16 -8.89
C LYS A 85 14.68 -6.31 -10.12
N ILE A 86 13.40 -6.16 -10.47
CA ILE A 86 13.00 -5.38 -11.65
C ILE A 86 12.95 -3.87 -11.41
N LEU A 87 12.86 -3.43 -10.15
CA LEU A 87 12.80 -2.01 -9.83
C LEU A 87 14.16 -1.32 -10.08
N PRO A 88 14.19 -0.15 -10.73
CA PRO A 88 15.42 0.64 -10.92
C PRO A 88 15.80 1.34 -9.61
N LYS A 89 16.32 0.59 -8.63
CA LYS A 89 16.54 1.02 -7.23
C LYS A 89 17.35 2.32 -7.12
N SER A 90 18.44 2.45 -7.87
CA SER A 90 19.29 3.63 -7.84
C SER A 90 18.57 4.89 -8.35
N GLU A 91 17.75 4.74 -9.40
CA GLU A 91 16.97 5.84 -9.96
C GLU A 91 15.84 6.26 -9.01
N LEU A 92 15.17 5.28 -8.39
CA LEU A 92 14.14 5.55 -7.38
C LEU A 92 14.72 6.26 -6.16
N ALA A 93 15.90 5.86 -5.69
CA ALA A 93 16.60 6.52 -4.58
C ALA A 93 16.98 7.97 -4.95
N ALA A 94 17.57 8.18 -6.13
CA ALA A 94 17.92 9.53 -6.60
C ALA A 94 16.67 10.42 -6.78
N LEU A 95 15.57 9.84 -7.28
CA LEU A 95 14.29 10.54 -7.43
C LEU A 95 13.68 10.91 -6.07
N TYR A 96 13.78 10.02 -5.09
CA TYR A 96 13.34 10.27 -3.73
C TYR A 96 14.09 11.45 -3.12
N GLU A 97 15.43 11.43 -3.12
CA GLU A 97 16.25 12.52 -2.56
C GLU A 97 15.94 13.86 -3.24
N LYS A 98 15.85 13.86 -4.58
CA LYS A 98 15.46 15.06 -5.34
C LYS A 98 14.08 15.58 -4.97
N LYS A 99 13.09 14.70 -4.80
CA LYS A 99 11.74 15.12 -4.40
C LYS A 99 11.71 15.61 -2.95
N MET A 100 12.51 15.04 -2.06
CA MET A 100 12.65 15.52 -0.70
C MET A 100 13.26 16.93 -0.64
N SER A 101 14.21 17.27 -1.53
CA SER A 101 14.80 18.62 -1.59
C SER A 101 13.93 19.64 -2.32
N ASP A 102 13.35 19.28 -3.46
CA ASP A 102 12.82 20.25 -4.42
C ASP A 102 11.28 20.29 -4.48
N ASN A 103 10.60 19.32 -3.87
CA ASN A 103 9.13 19.22 -3.89
C ASN A 103 8.55 19.29 -2.48
N THR A 104 8.13 20.49 -2.08
CA THR A 104 7.56 20.73 -0.75
C THR A 104 6.32 19.89 -0.44
N VAL A 105 5.47 19.60 -1.44
CA VAL A 105 4.29 18.76 -1.24
C VAL A 105 4.71 17.33 -0.90
N PHE A 106 5.66 16.77 -1.66
CA PHE A 106 6.17 15.43 -1.43
C PHE A 106 6.90 15.32 -0.08
N SER A 107 7.80 16.25 0.23
CA SER A 107 8.53 16.22 1.50
C SER A 107 7.61 16.42 2.70
N THR A 108 6.60 17.28 2.61
CA THR A 108 5.59 17.44 3.67
C THR A 108 4.77 16.16 3.86
N ALA A 109 4.35 15.51 2.77
CA ALA A 109 3.62 14.25 2.86
C ALA A 109 4.45 13.14 3.51
N VAL A 110 5.71 12.97 3.10
CA VAL A 110 6.62 11.98 3.70
C VAL A 110 6.88 12.30 5.18
N ASN A 111 7.16 13.56 5.52
CA ASN A 111 7.42 13.97 6.90
C ASN A 111 6.18 13.86 7.80
N SER A 112 4.97 13.99 7.24
CA SER A 112 3.72 13.79 7.99
C SER A 112 3.58 12.35 8.55
N LEU A 113 4.18 11.36 7.89
CA LEU A 113 4.19 9.98 8.37
C LEU A 113 5.11 9.79 9.59
N LYS A 114 6.12 10.66 9.73
CA LYS A 114 7.09 10.66 10.83
C LYS A 114 6.71 11.61 11.97
N SER A 115 5.66 12.42 11.78
CA SER A 115 5.19 13.36 12.80
C SER A 115 4.56 12.61 13.98
N GLU A 116 4.24 13.34 15.05
CA GLU A 116 3.54 12.77 16.20
C GLU A 116 2.15 12.26 15.81
N GLU A 117 1.46 12.90 14.86
CA GLU A 117 0.22 12.40 14.28
C GLU A 117 0.45 11.11 13.49
N GLY A 118 1.51 11.02 12.69
CA GLY A 118 1.89 9.80 11.99
C GLY A 118 2.17 8.63 12.93
N LYS A 119 2.96 8.87 13.99
CA LYS A 119 3.23 7.88 15.05
C LYS A 119 1.96 7.48 15.80
N LYS A 120 1.07 8.43 16.07
CA LYS A 120 -0.21 8.13 16.70
C LYS A 120 -1.07 7.26 15.79
N LEU A 121 -1.16 7.57 14.49
CA LEU A 121 -1.87 6.72 13.52
C LEU A 121 -1.26 5.31 13.49
N TYR A 122 0.06 5.18 13.49
CA TYR A 122 0.75 3.89 13.56
C TYR A 122 0.34 3.09 14.81
N ASN A 123 0.32 3.71 15.99
CA ASN A 123 -0.10 3.05 17.22
C ASN A 123 -1.59 2.65 17.17
N ASP A 124 -2.47 3.57 16.76
CA ASP A 124 -3.91 3.31 16.64
C ASP A 124 -4.19 2.17 15.62
N LEU A 125 -3.39 2.08 14.54
CA LEU A 125 -3.43 0.97 13.58
C LEU A 125 -3.11 -0.35 14.28
N TRP A 126 -2.02 -0.42 15.04
CA TRP A 126 -1.63 -1.65 15.74
C TRP A 126 -2.55 -2.05 16.89
N GLU A 127 -3.34 -1.13 17.43
CA GLU A 127 -4.41 -1.43 18.41
C GLU A 127 -5.71 -1.91 17.72
N ASN A 128 -5.86 -1.66 16.42
CA ASN A 128 -7.04 -2.03 15.67
C ASN A 128 -7.07 -3.55 15.37
N ARG A 129 -8.10 -4.24 15.86
CA ARG A 129 -8.26 -5.70 15.65
C ARG A 129 -8.40 -6.09 14.17
N THR A 130 -9.06 -5.27 13.35
CA THR A 130 -9.19 -5.52 11.91
C THR A 130 -7.81 -5.47 11.24
N PHE A 131 -6.98 -4.48 11.60
CA PHE A 131 -5.60 -4.37 11.10
C PHE A 131 -4.72 -5.53 11.58
N GLN A 132 -4.78 -5.89 12.86
CA GLN A 132 -4.02 -7.03 13.40
C GLN A 132 -4.35 -8.33 12.66
N ALA A 133 -5.62 -8.56 12.31
CA ALA A 133 -6.02 -9.74 11.53
C ALA A 133 -5.38 -9.73 10.12
N VAL A 134 -5.39 -8.58 9.44
CA VAL A 134 -4.70 -8.41 8.14
C VAL A 134 -3.20 -8.65 8.31
N ALA A 135 -2.56 -8.01 9.28
CA ALA A 135 -1.12 -8.13 9.50
C ALA A 135 -0.70 -9.57 9.78
N ASN A 136 -1.47 -10.30 10.59
CA ASN A 136 -1.21 -11.71 10.89
C ASN A 136 -1.39 -12.61 9.66
N ALA A 137 -2.41 -12.36 8.83
CA ALA A 137 -2.64 -13.12 7.61
C ALA A 137 -1.45 -12.99 6.63
N TYR A 138 -0.91 -11.78 6.48
CA TYR A 138 0.27 -11.53 5.66
C TYR A 138 1.55 -12.08 6.29
N ALA A 139 1.70 -12.00 7.61
CA ALA A 139 2.85 -12.57 8.31
C ALA A 139 2.92 -14.10 8.15
N ASN A 140 1.77 -14.79 8.12
CA ASN A 140 1.68 -16.22 7.80
C ASN A 140 2.06 -16.56 6.35
N ASN A 141 2.21 -15.53 5.50
CA ASN A 141 2.63 -15.63 4.10
C ASN A 141 3.90 -14.78 3.89
N ASP A 142 4.87 -14.87 4.82
CA ASP A 142 6.21 -14.26 4.73
C ASP A 142 6.27 -12.73 4.61
N PHE A 143 5.18 -12.00 4.88
CA PHE A 143 5.16 -10.54 4.82
C PHE A 143 4.85 -9.90 6.18
N ASN A 144 5.90 -9.42 6.86
CA ASN A 144 5.79 -8.81 8.18
C ASN A 144 5.71 -7.28 8.09
N PHE A 145 4.50 -6.72 8.19
CA PHE A 145 4.27 -5.27 8.18
C PHE A 145 5.07 -4.52 9.24
N ARG A 146 5.24 -5.10 10.43
CA ARG A 146 5.95 -4.45 11.53
C ARG A 146 7.42 -4.28 11.21
N TYR A 147 8.05 -5.32 10.70
CA TYR A 147 9.43 -5.25 10.20
C TYR A 147 9.57 -4.17 9.12
N ILE A 148 8.63 -4.09 8.16
CA ILE A 148 8.68 -3.08 7.11
C ILE A 148 8.53 -1.66 7.68
N PHE A 149 7.52 -1.39 8.49
CA PHE A 149 7.30 -0.05 9.04
C PHE A 149 8.44 0.39 9.97
N GLU A 150 8.89 -0.46 10.87
CA GLU A 150 9.91 -0.10 11.86
C GLU A 150 11.32 -0.02 11.25
N THR A 151 11.58 -0.72 10.14
CA THR A 151 12.87 -0.64 9.43
C THR A 151 12.94 0.55 8.48
N PHE A 152 11.86 0.85 7.77
CA PHE A 152 11.87 1.81 6.65
C PHE A 152 11.15 3.14 6.94
N VAL A 153 10.46 3.26 8.08
CA VAL A 153 9.85 4.52 8.55
C VAL A 153 10.45 4.90 9.93
N PRO A 154 11.77 5.23 10.00
CA PRO A 154 12.37 5.72 11.24
C PRO A 154 11.95 7.16 11.54
#